data_AF-A0A6P7SM31-F1
#
_entry.id   AF-A0A6P7SM31-F1
#
_cell.length_a   1.000
_cell.length_b   1.000
_cell.length_c   1.000
_cell.angle_alpha   90.00
_cell.angle_beta   90.00
_cell.angle_gamma   90.00
#
_symmetry.space_group_name_H-M   'P 1'
#
loop_
_entity.id
_entity.type
_entity.pdbx_description
1 polymer ?
#
loop_
_entity_poly.entity_id
_entity_poly.type
_entity_poly.pdbx_seq_one_letter_code
_entity_poly.pdbx_strand_id
1 'polypeptide(L)'
;MNVEISKRIRAGWKTFTSIRKGCAQAKLDKTIRTKLFSGIVLPTFLYVSEMWATAKREMYRFGITQRTMERSILRITLQEYIRNEIIRERVRVNDMIIEYQNRKFWRIGRVARFTESKGTSAIAIY
;
A
#
# COMPACT_ATOMS: atom_id res chain seq x y z
N MET A 1 10.64 3.44 -17.53
CA MET A 1 9.47 3.00 -16.72
C MET A 1 9.83 1.66 -16.10
N ASN A 2 9.77 1.52 -14.77
CA ASN A 2 10.16 0.28 -14.14
C ASN A 2 9.09 -0.81 -14.42
N VAL A 3 9.50 -1.89 -15.09
CA VAL A 3 8.60 -2.95 -15.59
C VAL A 3 7.89 -3.64 -14.42
N GLU A 4 8.56 -3.80 -13.29
CA GLU A 4 8.02 -4.47 -12.11
C GLU A 4 6.88 -3.66 -11.45
N ILE A 5 7.03 -2.34 -11.34
CA ILE A 5 5.95 -1.47 -10.82
C ILE A 5 4.67 -1.66 -11.63
N SER A 6 4.81 -1.72 -12.94
CA SER A 6 3.66 -1.84 -13.85
C SER A 6 3.00 -3.22 -13.76
N LYS A 7 3.78 -4.28 -13.54
CA LYS A 7 3.26 -5.62 -13.23
C LYS A 7 2.49 -5.62 -11.91
N ARG A 8 3.00 -4.96 -10.88
CA ARG A 8 2.34 -4.87 -9.56
C ARG A 8 1.07 -4.03 -9.60
N ILE A 9 1.06 -2.94 -10.34
CA ILE A 9 -0.17 -2.16 -10.57
C ILE A 9 -1.24 -3.07 -11.18
N ARG A 10 -0.90 -3.86 -12.21
CA ARG A 10 -1.82 -4.84 -12.79
C ARG A 10 -2.26 -5.92 -11.80
N ALA A 11 -1.35 -6.45 -10.98
CA ALA A 11 -1.67 -7.44 -9.96
C ALA A 11 -2.64 -6.88 -8.91
N GLY A 12 -2.37 -5.68 -8.39
CA GLY A 12 -3.24 -4.98 -7.44
C GLY A 12 -4.63 -4.68 -8.03
N TRP A 13 -4.70 -4.30 -9.32
CA TRP A 13 -5.98 -4.15 -10.01
C TRP A 13 -6.74 -5.46 -10.15
N LYS A 14 -6.04 -6.56 -10.42
CA LYS A 14 -6.65 -7.89 -10.53
C LYS A 14 -7.24 -8.34 -9.19
N THR A 15 -6.47 -8.21 -8.10
CA THR A 15 -6.95 -8.56 -6.74
C THR A 15 -8.12 -7.66 -6.33
N PHE A 16 -8.01 -6.34 -6.56
CA PHE A 16 -9.09 -5.39 -6.29
C PHE A 16 -10.37 -5.73 -7.08
N THR A 17 -10.25 -6.05 -8.36
CA THR A 17 -11.41 -6.38 -9.19
C THR A 17 -12.10 -7.65 -8.71
N SER A 18 -11.32 -8.66 -8.28
CA SER A 18 -11.86 -9.89 -7.69
C SER A 18 -12.64 -9.60 -6.40
N ILE A 19 -12.05 -8.82 -5.49
CA ILE A 19 -12.69 -8.42 -4.23
C ILE A 19 -13.95 -7.60 -4.52
N ARG A 20 -13.87 -6.63 -5.42
CA ARG A 20 -14.99 -5.77 -5.81
C ARG A 20 -16.17 -6.59 -6.33
N LYS A 21 -15.92 -7.60 -7.17
CA LYS A 21 -16.96 -8.51 -7.67
C LYS A 21 -17.61 -9.29 -6.53
N GLY A 22 -16.82 -9.89 -5.65
CA GLY A 22 -17.35 -10.62 -4.48
C GLY A 22 -18.15 -9.72 -3.53
N CYS A 23 -17.63 -8.53 -3.22
CA CYS A 23 -18.33 -7.56 -2.37
C CYS A 23 -19.63 -7.03 -2.99
N ALA A 24 -19.71 -6.94 -4.32
CA ALA A 24 -20.91 -6.53 -5.04
C ALA A 24 -21.99 -7.62 -4.97
N GLN A 25 -21.61 -8.88 -5.17
CA GLN A 25 -22.52 -10.03 -5.07
C GLN A 25 -23.08 -10.17 -3.65
N ALA A 26 -22.23 -10.07 -2.63
CA ALA A 26 -22.61 -10.18 -1.23
C ALA A 26 -23.21 -8.90 -0.63
N LYS A 27 -23.41 -7.83 -1.42
CA LYS A 27 -23.94 -6.52 -1.00
C LYS A 27 -23.28 -5.99 0.30
N LEU A 28 -21.97 -6.18 0.46
CA LEU A 28 -21.26 -5.86 1.70
C LEU A 28 -21.24 -4.36 1.97
N ASP A 29 -21.30 -3.99 3.25
CA ASP A 29 -21.15 -2.60 3.68
C ASP A 29 -19.77 -2.03 3.32
N LYS A 30 -19.71 -0.71 3.17
CA LYS A 30 -18.50 0.06 2.88
C LYS A 30 -17.37 -0.27 3.87
N THR A 31 -17.66 -0.37 5.16
CA THR A 31 -16.63 -0.62 6.19
C THR A 31 -15.92 -1.96 6.00
N ILE A 32 -16.64 -2.98 5.55
CA ILE A 32 -16.07 -4.30 5.27
C ILE A 32 -15.19 -4.23 4.01
N ARG A 33 -15.66 -3.51 2.98
CA ARG A 33 -14.88 -3.31 1.73
C ARG A 33 -13.57 -2.58 1.98
N THR A 34 -13.57 -1.55 2.84
CA THR A 34 -12.35 -0.80 3.16
C THR A 34 -11.36 -1.64 3.98
N LYS A 35 -11.85 -2.45 4.93
CA LYS A 35 -11.01 -3.42 5.66
C LYS A 35 -10.38 -4.47 4.74
N LEU A 36 -11.15 -5.05 3.83
CA LEU A 36 -10.63 -6.01 2.84
C LEU A 36 -9.60 -5.36 1.92
N PHE A 37 -9.85 -4.11 1.52
CA PHE A 37 -8.90 -3.34 0.71
C PHE A 37 -7.58 -3.12 1.45
N SER A 38 -7.61 -2.65 2.70
CA SER A 38 -6.40 -2.44 3.49
C SER A 38 -5.66 -3.75 3.80
N GLY A 39 -6.38 -4.85 4.02
CA GLY A 39 -5.81 -6.14 4.38
C GLY A 39 -5.20 -6.93 3.21
N ILE A 40 -5.72 -6.77 1.99
CA ILE A 40 -5.31 -7.61 0.84
C ILE A 40 -4.64 -6.76 -0.25
N VAL A 41 -5.25 -5.64 -0.61
CA VAL A 41 -4.82 -4.87 -1.77
C VAL A 41 -3.56 -4.06 -1.45
N LEU A 42 -3.52 -3.37 -0.30
CA LEU A 42 -2.33 -2.63 0.14
C LEU A 42 -1.07 -3.51 0.23
N PRO A 43 -1.08 -4.68 0.91
CA PRO A 43 0.12 -5.53 0.94
C PRO A 43 0.52 -6.08 -0.43
N THR A 44 -0.43 -6.30 -1.35
CA THR A 44 -0.11 -6.72 -2.73
C THR A 44 0.76 -5.69 -3.46
N PHE A 45 0.54 -4.40 -3.20
CA PHE A 45 1.37 -3.31 -3.71
C PHE A 45 2.69 -3.17 -2.95
N LEU A 46 2.67 -3.35 -1.62
CA LEU A 46 3.80 -3.08 -0.72
C LEU A 46 4.83 -4.21 -0.62
N TYR A 47 4.46 -5.47 -0.87
CA TYR A 47 5.33 -6.64 -0.64
C TYR A 47 6.74 -6.50 -1.25
N VAL A 48 6.84 -5.90 -2.44
CA VAL A 48 8.13 -5.76 -3.14
C VAL A 48 8.78 -4.40 -2.88
N SER A 49 8.01 -3.42 -2.43
CA SER A 49 8.49 -2.10 -2.07
C SER A 49 9.51 -2.16 -0.90
N GLU A 50 9.37 -3.15 -0.03
CA GLU A 50 10.32 -3.44 1.04
C GLU A 50 11.71 -3.81 0.52
N MET A 51 11.83 -4.29 -0.73
CA MET A 51 13.08 -4.79 -1.32
C MET A 51 13.80 -3.81 -2.24
N TRP A 52 13.18 -2.69 -2.65
CA TRP A 52 13.79 -1.74 -3.60
C TRP A 52 13.70 -0.29 -3.09
N ALA A 53 14.75 0.49 -3.37
CA ALA A 53 14.69 1.95 -3.28
C ALA A 53 13.73 2.46 -4.36
N THR A 54 12.44 2.51 -4.05
CA THR A 54 11.43 3.00 -4.99
C THR A 54 11.60 4.51 -5.17
N ALA A 55 11.80 4.93 -6.42
CA ALA A 55 11.84 6.35 -6.76
C ALA A 55 10.50 7.02 -6.42
N LYS A 56 10.53 8.28 -5.96
CA LYS A 56 9.33 9.08 -5.61
C LYS A 56 8.26 9.03 -6.70
N ARG A 57 8.67 9.01 -7.98
CA ARG A 57 7.79 8.90 -9.15
C ARG A 57 6.94 7.64 -9.14
N GLU A 58 7.50 6.51 -8.73
CA GLU A 58 6.76 5.25 -8.71
C GLU A 58 5.79 5.18 -7.53
N MET A 59 6.16 5.75 -6.36
CA MET A 59 5.22 5.92 -5.25
C MET A 59 4.02 6.78 -5.63
N TYR A 60 4.25 7.84 -6.40
CA TYR A 60 3.17 8.70 -6.88
C TYR A 60 2.17 7.92 -7.76
N ARG A 61 2.65 7.04 -8.64
CA ARG A 61 1.78 6.18 -9.47
C ARG A 61 0.93 5.25 -8.61
N PHE A 62 1.53 4.68 -7.56
CA PHE A 62 0.76 3.87 -6.63
C PHE A 62 -0.31 4.67 -5.88
N GLY A 63 0.01 5.90 -5.44
CA GLY A 63 -0.96 6.81 -4.82
C GLY A 63 -2.13 7.13 -5.76
N ILE A 64 -1.87 7.36 -7.05
CA ILE A 64 -2.93 7.54 -8.06
C ILE A 64 -3.81 6.28 -8.13
N THR A 65 -3.20 5.09 -8.22
CA THR A 65 -3.96 3.84 -8.32
C THR A 65 -4.82 3.58 -7.09
N GLN A 66 -4.28 3.81 -5.89
CA GLN A 66 -5.05 3.74 -4.65
C GLN A 66 -6.25 4.69 -4.71
N ARG A 67 -6.03 5.95 -5.12
CA ARG A 67 -7.09 6.96 -5.22
C ARG A 67 -8.25 6.52 -6.11
N THR A 68 -7.92 5.90 -7.25
CA THR A 68 -8.93 5.39 -8.19
C THR A 68 -9.72 4.20 -7.61
N MET A 69 -9.06 3.33 -6.85
CA MET A 69 -9.73 2.20 -6.19
C MET A 69 -10.65 2.68 -5.06
N GLU A 70 -10.22 3.66 -4.27
CA GLU A 70 -11.03 4.26 -3.20
C GLU A 70 -12.31 4.93 -3.74
N ARG A 71 -12.21 5.64 -4.87
CA ARG A 71 -13.39 6.17 -5.59
C ARG A 71 -14.36 5.05 -5.96
N SER A 72 -13.84 3.94 -6.49
CA SER A 72 -14.65 2.77 -6.85
C SER A 72 -15.33 2.13 -5.63
N ILE A 73 -14.66 2.07 -4.48
CA ILE A 73 -15.26 1.57 -3.22
C ILE A 73 -16.44 2.44 -2.79
N LEU A 74 -16.29 3.76 -2.87
CA LEU A 74 -17.35 4.73 -2.56
C LEU A 74 -18.41 4.86 -3.66
N ARG A 75 -18.23 4.21 -4.81
CA ARG A 75 -19.09 4.35 -6.01
C ARG A 75 -19.20 5.79 -6.52
N ILE A 76 -18.17 6.60 -6.27
CA ILE A 76 -18.10 7.99 -6.73
C ILE A 76 -17.69 8.02 -8.19
N THR A 77 -18.45 8.74 -9.00
CA THR A 77 -18.09 9.00 -10.39
C THR A 77 -17.22 10.25 -10.51
N LEU A 78 -16.49 10.40 -11.63
CA LEU A 78 -15.68 11.60 -11.87
C LEU A 78 -16.53 12.88 -12.01
N GLN A 79 -17.82 12.73 -12.34
CA GLN A 79 -18.76 13.84 -12.50
C GLN A 79 -19.12 14.53 -11.18
N GLU A 80 -18.90 13.89 -10.04
CA GLU A 80 -19.18 14.47 -8.73
C GLU A 80 -18.12 15.49 -8.28
N TYR A 81 -17.01 15.64 -9.02
CA TYR A 81 -15.91 16.59 -8.74
C TYR A 81 -15.41 16.60 -7.28
N ILE A 82 -15.51 15.46 -6.59
CA ILE A 82 -15.15 15.36 -5.18
C ILE A 82 -13.62 15.39 -5.03
N ARG A 83 -13.16 16.29 -4.16
CA ARG A 83 -11.75 16.43 -3.79
C ARG A 83 -11.21 15.14 -3.18
N ASN A 84 -9.94 14.85 -3.45
CA ASN A 84 -9.25 13.67 -2.92
C ASN A 84 -9.27 13.65 -1.37
N GLU A 85 -9.09 14.79 -0.71
CA GLU A 85 -9.11 14.89 0.76
C GLU A 85 -10.39 14.33 1.38
N ILE A 86 -11.55 14.73 0.84
CA ILE A 86 -12.87 14.27 1.28
C ILE A 86 -13.04 12.75 1.09
N ILE A 87 -12.61 12.22 -0.07
CA ILE A 87 -12.67 10.77 -0.33
C ILE A 87 -11.82 10.02 0.70
N ARG A 88 -10.70 10.61 1.13
CA ARG A 88 -9.75 10.03 2.08
C ARG A 88 -10.37 9.94 3.47
N GLU A 89 -10.97 11.04 3.91
CA GLU A 89 -11.71 11.12 5.18
C GLU A 89 -12.88 10.13 5.21
N ARG A 90 -13.58 9.95 4.09
CA ARG A 90 -14.68 8.99 3.98
C ARG A 90 -14.19 7.54 4.04
N VAL A 91 -13.07 7.20 3.41
CA VAL A 91 -12.59 5.81 3.30
C VAL A 91 -11.81 5.38 4.54
N ARG A 92 -11.10 6.30 5.22
CA ARG A 92 -10.27 6.03 6.41
C ARG A 92 -9.30 4.87 6.23
N VAL A 93 -8.72 4.74 5.03
CA VAL A 93 -7.66 3.77 4.73
C VAL A 93 -6.32 4.48 4.79
N ASN A 94 -5.29 3.81 5.32
CA ASN A 94 -3.94 4.33 5.36
C ASN A 94 -3.39 4.55 3.95
N ASP A 95 -2.66 5.65 3.80
CA ASP A 95 -1.99 5.95 2.53
C ASP A 95 -0.86 4.96 2.31
N MET A 96 -0.80 4.38 1.11
CA MET A 96 0.24 3.43 0.76
C MET A 96 1.64 4.06 0.81
N ILE A 97 1.77 5.38 0.61
CA ILE A 97 3.05 6.09 0.76
C ILE A 97 3.50 6.10 2.22
N ILE A 98 2.58 6.34 3.15
CA ILE A 98 2.86 6.37 4.59
C ILE A 98 3.20 4.94 5.07
N GLU A 99 2.41 3.95 4.65
CA GLU A 99 2.66 2.53 4.95
C GLU A 99 4.02 2.07 4.42
N TYR A 100 4.40 2.50 3.21
CA TYR A 100 5.73 2.23 2.67
C TYR A 100 6.83 2.79 3.58
N GLN A 101 6.72 4.06 3.97
CA GLN A 101 7.73 4.73 4.79
C GLN A 101 7.87 4.03 6.15
N ASN A 102 6.74 3.73 6.80
CA ASN A 102 6.71 3.01 8.07
C ASN A 102 7.41 1.65 7.98
N ARG A 103 7.10 0.85 6.94
CA ARG A 103 7.75 -0.45 6.72
C ARG A 103 9.25 -0.31 6.44
N LYS A 104 9.65 0.69 5.65
CA LYS A 104 11.05 0.98 5.37
C LYS A 104 11.81 1.31 6.66
N PHE A 105 11.30 2.24 7.47
CA PHE A 105 11.93 2.63 8.74
C PHE A 105 12.01 1.46 9.71
N TRP A 106 10.95 0.67 9.84
CA TRP A 106 10.95 -0.51 10.69
C TRP A 106 12.00 -1.55 10.26
N ARG A 107 12.16 -1.78 8.95
CA ARG A 107 13.21 -2.65 8.40
C ARG A 107 14.60 -2.12 8.69
N ILE A 108 14.84 -0.83 8.48
CA ILE A 108 16.13 -0.18 8.81
C ILE A 108 16.45 -0.37 10.29
N GLY A 109 15.47 -0.10 11.17
CA GLY A 109 15.64 -0.31 12.61
C GLY A 109 15.94 -1.76 12.98
N ARG A 110 15.34 -2.74 12.29
CA ARG A 110 15.66 -4.16 12.49
C ARG A 110 17.09 -4.49 12.08
N VAL A 111 17.55 -3.97 10.95
CA VAL A 111 18.94 -4.15 10.48
C VAL A 111 19.91 -3.51 11.47
N ALA A 112 19.63 -2.29 11.95
CA ALA A 112 20.45 -1.60 12.94
C ALA A 112 20.59 -2.40 14.25
N ARG A 113 19.48 -2.94 14.78
CA ARG A 113 19.50 -3.81 15.97
C ARG A 113 20.30 -5.09 15.74
N PHE A 114 20.21 -5.68 14.55
CA PHE A 114 21.00 -6.87 14.20
C PHE A 114 22.50 -6.56 14.11
N THR A 115 22.88 -5.42 13.53
CA THR A 115 24.29 -5.00 13.46
C THR A 115 24.86 -4.64 14.83
N GLU A 116 24.08 -4.02 15.71
CA GLU A 116 24.48 -3.75 17.10
C GLU A 116 24.67 -5.05 17.89
N SER A 117 23.77 -6.04 17.74
CA SER A 117 23.89 -7.32 18.44
C SER A 117 25.13 -8.14 18.04
N LYS A 118 25.69 -7.91 16.85
CA LYS A 118 26.94 -8.52 16.38
C LYS A 118 28.19 -7.71 16.74
N GLY A 119 28.01 -6.49 17.25
CA GLY A 119 29.04 -5.47 17.43
C GLY A 119 29.67 -5.39 18.82
N THR A 120 29.65 -6.45 19.64
CA THR A 120 30.36 -6.44 20.94
C THR A 120 31.13 -7.73 21.24
N SER A 121 31.00 -8.79 20.44
CA SER A 121 31.71 -10.07 20.68
C SER A 121 33.08 -10.16 20.01
N ALA A 122 33.50 -9.15 19.23
CA ALA A 122 34.73 -9.19 18.42
C ALA A 122 35.86 -8.27 18.93
N ILE A 123 35.69 -7.56 20.06
CA ILE A 123 36.70 -6.61 20.58
C ILE A 123 37.36 -7.12 21.89
N ALA A 124 37.07 -8.36 22.33
CA ALA A 124 37.59 -8.91 23.58
C ALA A 124 38.75 -9.94 23.40
N ILE A 125 39.36 -10.02 22.23
CA ILE A 125 40.55 -10.87 22.00
C ILE A 125 41.54 -10.11 21.12
N TYR A 126 42.32 -9.21 21.73
CA TYR A 126 43.68 -8.84 21.35
C TYR A 126 44.37 -8.22 22.58
#